data_AF-A0A1H5VVT4-F1
#
_entry.id   AF-A0A1H5VVT4-F1
#
_cell.length_a   1.000
_cell.length_b   1.000
_cell.length_c   1.000
_cell.angle_alpha   90.00
_cell.angle_beta   90.00
_cell.angle_gamma   90.00
#
_symmetry.space_group_name_H-M   'P 1'
#
loop_
_entity.id
_entity.type
_entity.pdbx_description
1 polymer ?
#
loop_
_entity_poly.entity_id
_entity_poly.type
_entity_poly.pdbx_seq_one_letter_code
_entity_poly.pdbx_strand_id
1 'polypeptide(L)'
;MKNPFELINIKLPYPLCIVEDRYGGAYSSARFLAFNMNPYSVQELPINASDIDCENFWNGKDKNYDINDYIIGKGETPEEAVWNLILLLQNQDENFEKIR
;
A
#
# COMPACT_ATOMS: atom_id res chain seq x y z
N MET A 1 -26.94 -18.33 -11.58
CA MET A 1 -25.68 -17.88 -10.95
C MET A 1 -25.53 -16.41 -11.26
N LYS A 2 -25.29 -15.54 -10.27
CA LYS A 2 -24.98 -14.13 -10.56
C LYS A 2 -23.65 -14.07 -11.32
N ASN A 3 -23.56 -13.22 -12.34
CA ASN A 3 -22.33 -12.97 -13.06
C ASN A 3 -21.25 -12.55 -12.04
N PRO A 4 -20.09 -13.21 -11.97
CA PRO A 4 -19.05 -12.85 -11.01
C PRO A 4 -18.56 -11.42 -11.18
N PHE A 5 -18.72 -10.80 -12.36
CA PHE A 5 -18.43 -9.40 -12.61
C PHE A 5 -19.54 -8.44 -12.16
N GLU A 6 -20.78 -8.90 -11.95
CA GLU A 6 -21.86 -8.08 -11.35
C GLU A 6 -21.75 -7.99 -9.82
N LEU A 7 -20.89 -8.79 -9.19
CA LEU A 7 -20.58 -8.71 -7.76
C LEU A 7 -19.46 -7.73 -7.43
N ILE A 8 -18.73 -7.23 -8.44
CA ILE A 8 -17.55 -6.40 -8.26
C ILE A 8 -17.98 -4.93 -8.39
N ASN A 9 -18.77 -4.45 -7.44
CA ASN A 9 -18.86 -3.00 -7.21
C ASN A 9 -17.66 -2.55 -6.36
N ILE A 10 -16.45 -2.98 -6.76
CA ILE A 10 -15.21 -2.61 -6.07
C ILE A 10 -14.89 -1.19 -6.50
N LYS A 11 -15.11 -0.25 -5.59
CA LYS A 11 -14.57 1.10 -5.76
C LYS A 11 -13.07 1.03 -5.62
N LEU A 12 -12.36 1.47 -6.65
CA LEU A 12 -10.92 1.70 -6.54
C LEU A 12 -10.68 2.74 -5.43
N PRO A 13 -9.61 2.57 -4.62
CA PRO A 13 -9.23 3.58 -3.66
C PRO A 13 -8.96 4.90 -4.37
N TYR A 14 -9.33 6.00 -3.74
CA TYR A 14 -9.09 7.34 -4.27
C TYR A 14 -8.68 8.27 -3.13
N PRO A 15 -7.54 8.97 -3.26
CA PRO A 15 -6.59 8.94 -4.38
C PRO A 15 -5.81 7.60 -4.48
N LEU A 16 -5.47 7.15 -5.68
CA LEU A 16 -4.62 5.97 -5.91
C LEU A 16 -3.27 6.40 -6.50
N CYS A 17 -2.19 6.03 -5.83
CA CYS A 17 -0.82 6.20 -6.31
C CYS A 17 -0.13 4.83 -6.37
N ILE A 18 0.52 4.53 -7.49
CA ILE A 18 1.26 3.29 -7.71
C ILE A 18 2.69 3.68 -8.07
N VAL A 19 3.66 3.01 -7.45
CA VAL A 19 5.09 3.23 -7.71
C VAL A 19 5.81 1.89 -7.83
N GLU A 20 6.86 1.86 -8.63
CA GLU A 20 7.84 0.76 -8.61
C GLU A 20 8.79 0.98 -7.42
N ASP A 21 9.07 -0.09 -6.67
CA ASP A 21 9.98 -0.04 -5.53
C ASP A 21 11.41 0.23 -6.00
N ARG A 22 12.06 1.25 -5.42
CA ARG A 22 13.42 1.67 -5.78
C ARG A 22 14.44 0.54 -5.69
N TYR A 23 14.29 -0.36 -4.72
CA TYR A 23 15.23 -1.44 -4.44
C TYR A 23 14.72 -2.80 -4.90
N GLY A 24 13.71 -2.81 -5.78
CA GLY A 24 13.11 -4.04 -6.33
C GLY A 24 12.58 -4.98 -5.25
N GLY A 25 12.17 -4.45 -4.10
CA GLY A 25 11.64 -5.22 -2.98
C GLY A 25 12.66 -5.67 -1.95
N ALA A 26 13.93 -5.24 -2.02
CA ALA A 26 14.95 -5.64 -1.05
C ALA A 26 14.55 -5.33 0.41
N TYR A 27 13.82 -4.23 0.63
CA TYR A 27 13.33 -3.81 1.94
C TYR A 27 11.81 -3.97 2.08
N SER A 28 11.05 -3.53 1.08
CA SER A 28 9.59 -3.59 1.10
C SER A 28 9.01 -5.00 0.90
N SER A 29 9.83 -5.95 0.42
CA SER A 29 9.43 -7.29 -0.03
C SER A 29 8.42 -7.28 -1.18
N ALA A 30 8.43 -6.24 -2.02
CA ALA A 30 7.54 -6.11 -3.17
C ALA A 30 8.19 -5.32 -4.31
N ARG A 31 7.84 -5.64 -5.55
CA ARG A 31 8.30 -4.89 -6.72
C ARG A 31 7.48 -3.63 -6.98
N PHE A 32 6.18 -3.68 -6.72
CA PHE A 32 5.26 -2.56 -6.86
C PHE A 32 4.53 -2.30 -5.56
N LEU A 33 4.29 -1.02 -5.30
CA LEU A 33 3.60 -0.52 -4.13
C LEU A 33 2.39 0.32 -4.56
N ALA A 34 1.26 0.14 -3.88
CA ALA A 34 0.05 0.91 -4.10
C ALA A 34 -0.39 1.61 -2.81
N PHE A 35 -0.77 2.88 -2.92
CA PHE A 35 -1.14 3.75 -1.81
C PHE A 35 -2.50 4.39 -2.07
N ASN A 36 -3.35 4.44 -1.03
CA ASN A 36 -4.56 5.27 -1.02
C ASN A 36 -4.22 6.73 -0.65
N MET A 37 -3.25 7.32 -1.37
CA MET A 37 -2.65 8.62 -1.06
C MET A 37 -2.39 9.39 -2.36
N ASN A 38 -2.36 10.72 -2.26
CA ASN A 38 -1.98 11.54 -3.40
C ASN A 38 -0.47 11.35 -3.72
N PRO A 39 -0.04 11.51 -4.97
CA PRO A 39 1.36 11.29 -5.35
C PRO A 39 2.37 12.17 -4.61
N TYR A 40 2.00 13.39 -4.24
CA TYR A 40 2.90 14.32 -3.53
C TYR A 40 3.23 13.80 -2.13
N SER A 41 2.21 13.33 -1.38
CA SER A 41 2.40 12.72 -0.06
C SER A 41 3.19 11.42 -0.14
N VAL A 42 3.03 10.63 -1.20
CA VAL A 42 3.84 9.40 -1.40
C VAL A 42 5.31 9.75 -1.64
N GLN A 43 5.60 10.85 -2.34
CA GLN A 43 6.98 11.29 -2.60
C GLN A 43 7.71 11.77 -1.35
N GLU A 44 6.99 12.22 -0.31
CA GLU A 44 7.60 12.62 0.96
C GLU A 44 7.97 11.41 1.84
N LEU A 45 7.42 10.22 1.55
CA LEU A 45 7.79 9.00 2.26
C LEU A 45 9.21 8.55 1.89
N PRO A 46 9.98 8.01 2.86
CA PRO A 46 11.34 7.53 2.64
C PRO A 46 11.42 6.21 1.84
N ILE A 47 10.37 5.81 1.11
CA ILE A 47 10.35 4.63 0.23
C ILE A 47 11.41 4.69 -0.87
N ASN A 48 11.78 5.91 -1.29
CA ASN A 48 12.79 6.18 -2.30
C ASN A 48 14.04 6.85 -1.71
N ALA A 49 14.26 6.75 -0.39
CA ALA A 49 15.42 7.34 0.28
C ALA A 49 16.71 6.54 0.00
N SER A 50 17.81 6.91 0.68
CA SER A 50 19.07 6.16 0.65
C SER A 50 18.91 4.76 1.29
N ASP A 51 19.86 3.85 1.09
CA ASP A 51 19.77 2.45 1.58
C ASP A 51 19.36 2.39 3.06
N ILE A 52 20.07 3.13 3.92
CA ILE A 52 19.86 3.11 5.37
C ILE A 52 18.51 3.73 5.74
N ASP A 53 18.13 4.83 5.12
CA ASP A 53 16.87 5.53 5.44
C ASP A 53 15.66 4.72 4.96
N CYS A 54 15.76 4.13 3.77
CA CYS A 54 14.74 3.24 3.22
C CYS A 54 14.60 1.96 4.06
N GLU A 55 15.71 1.33 4.43
CA GLU A 55 15.71 0.17 5.34
C GLU A 55 15.08 0.53 6.69
N ASN A 56 15.44 1.68 7.26
CA ASN A 56 14.90 2.12 8.54
C ASN A 56 13.39 2.33 8.47
N PHE A 57 12.88 2.95 7.40
CA PHE A 57 11.45 3.08 7.19
C PHE A 57 10.74 1.73 7.15
N TRP A 58 11.17 0.84 6.26
CA TRP A 58 10.51 -0.45 6.08
C TRP A 58 10.59 -1.36 7.32
N ASN A 59 11.63 -1.21 8.13
CA ASN A 59 11.81 -1.96 9.38
C ASN A 59 11.24 -1.25 10.63
N GLY A 60 10.53 -0.14 10.49
CA GLY A 60 9.92 0.60 11.61
C GLY A 60 10.94 1.24 12.56
N LYS A 61 12.12 1.59 12.05
CA LYS A 61 13.21 2.26 12.78
C LYS A 61 13.36 3.74 12.42
N ASP A 62 12.59 4.24 11.45
CA ASP A 62 12.58 5.66 11.12
C ASP A 62 12.00 6.47 12.30
N LYS A 63 12.51 7.69 12.51
CA LYS A 63 12.14 8.55 13.64
C LYS A 63 10.95 9.45 13.36
N ASN A 64 10.68 9.71 12.08
CA ASN A 64 9.65 10.63 11.62
C ASN A 64 8.43 9.88 11.06
N TYR A 65 8.62 8.61 10.68
CA TYR A 65 7.60 7.79 10.04
C TYR A 65 7.46 6.43 10.73
N ASP A 66 6.25 6.04 11.13
CA ASP A 66 5.94 4.67 11.52
C ASP A 66 5.30 3.96 10.32
N ILE A 67 5.93 2.87 9.84
CA ILE A 67 5.42 2.09 8.73
C ILE A 67 4.00 1.54 8.99
N ASN A 68 3.64 1.33 10.27
CA ASN A 68 2.33 0.81 10.65
C ASN A 68 1.21 1.86 10.53
N ASP A 69 1.53 3.14 10.35
CA ASP A 69 0.56 4.19 10.06
C ASP A 69 0.03 4.13 8.62
N TYR A 70 0.65 3.31 7.76
CA TYR A 70 0.35 3.24 6.34
C TYR A 70 -0.20 1.87 5.94
N ILE A 71 -1.31 1.88 5.20
CA ILE A 71 -1.77 0.71 4.47
C ILE A 71 -1.20 0.78 3.07
N ILE A 72 -0.28 -0.14 2.78
CA ILE A 72 0.47 -0.18 1.53
C ILE A 72 0.19 -1.52 0.86
N GLY A 73 -0.42 -1.47 -0.32
CA GLY A 73 -0.58 -2.65 -1.16
C GLY A 73 0.76 -3.06 -1.77
N LYS A 74 1.04 -4.36 -1.80
CA LYS A 74 2.29 -4.95 -2.28
C LYS A 74 2.02 -5.98 -3.38
N GLY A 75 2.87 -6.01 -4.41
CA GLY A 75 2.77 -7.00 -5.48
C GLY A 75 4.00 -7.08 -6.39
N GLU A 76 4.07 -8.13 -7.21
CA GLU A 76 5.07 -8.28 -8.27
C GLU A 76 4.69 -7.52 -9.54
N THR A 77 3.40 -7.16 -9.65
CA THR A 77 2.84 -6.32 -10.71
C THR A 77 2.06 -5.13 -10.13
N PRO A 78 1.87 -4.03 -10.89
CA PRO A 78 1.01 -2.92 -10.47
C PRO A 78 -0.40 -3.37 -10.08
N GLU A 79 -0.98 -4.30 -10.85
CA GLU A 79 -2.32 -4.84 -10.63
C GLU A 79 -2.41 -5.61 -9.31
N GLU A 80 -1.41 -6.45 -9.01
CA GLU A 80 -1.34 -7.18 -7.73
C GLU A 80 -1.24 -6.22 -6.54
N ALA A 81 -0.43 -5.16 -6.65
CA ALA A 81 -0.30 -4.18 -5.59
C ALA A 81 -1.64 -3.46 -5.32
N VAL A 82 -2.38 -3.10 -6.36
CA VAL A 82 -3.72 -2.48 -6.23
C VAL A 82 -4.73 -3.46 -5.60
N TRP A 83 -4.74 -4.72 -6.04
CA TRP A 83 -5.63 -5.72 -5.45
C TRP A 83 -5.32 -5.97 -3.98
N ASN A 84 -4.04 -6.04 -3.63
CA ASN A 84 -3.61 -6.17 -2.25
C ASN A 84 -4.06 -4.97 -1.40
N LEU A 85 -3.91 -3.73 -1.90
CA LEU A 85 -4.39 -2.52 -1.22
C LEU A 85 -5.91 -2.57 -0.97
N ILE A 86 -6.70 -2.95 -1.98
CA ILE A 86 -8.17 -3.03 -1.86
C ILE A 86 -8.57 -4.01 -0.74
N LEU A 87 -7.94 -5.18 -0.69
CA LEU A 87 -8.22 -6.18 0.35
C LEU A 87 -7.86 -5.69 1.75
N LEU A 88 -6.72 -4.98 1.89
CA LEU A 88 -6.29 -4.44 3.17
C LEU A 88 -7.26 -3.36 3.69
N LEU A 89 -7.72 -2.46 2.82
CA LEU A 89 -8.68 -1.41 3.18
C LEU A 89 -10.04 -2.00 3.59
N GLN A 90 -10.55 -2.99 2.85
CA GLN A 90 -11.80 -3.67 3.19
C GLN A 90 -11.73 -4.36 4.56
N ASN A 91 -10.64 -5.05 4.86
CA ASN A 91 -10.44 -5.69 6.15
C ASN A 91 -10.38 -4.68 7.30
N GLN A 92 -9.82 -3.48 7.06
CA GLN A 92 -9.80 -2.42 8.04
C GLN A 92 -11.21 -1.90 8.35
N ASP A 93 -12.02 -1.63 7.32
CA ASP A 93 -13.41 -1.19 7.47
C ASP A 93 -14.24 -2.23 8.24
N GLU A 94 -14.11 -3.52 7.91
CA GLU A 94 -14.80 -4.59 8.63
C GLU A 94 -14.39 -4.68 10.11
N ASN A 95 -13.10 -4.50 10.42
CA ASN A 95 -12.63 -4.52 11.80
C ASN A 95 -13.14 -3.31 12.58
N PHE A 96 -13.23 -2.14 11.94
CA PHE A 96 -13.76 -0.94 12.55
C PHE A 96 -15.27 -1.04 12.88
N GLU A 97 -16.06 -1.69 12.02
CA GLU A 97 -17.48 -1.93 12.27
C GLU A 97 -17.71 -2.99 13.36
N LYS A 98 -16.80 -3.96 13.56
CA LYS A 98 -16.93 -4.99 14.61
C LYS A 98 -16.69 -4.50 16.04
N ILE A 99 -15.99 -3.37 16.20
CA ILE A 99 -15.66 -2.78 17.51
C ILE A 99 -16.61 -1.64 17.93
N ARG A 100 -17.64 -1.38 17.12
CA ARG A 100 -18.76 -0.47 17.42
C ARG A 100 -19.94 -1.24 18.02
#